data_AF-A0A972XEB9-F1
#
_entry.id   AF-A0A972XEB9-F1
#
_cell.length_a   1.000
_cell.length_b   1.000
_cell.length_c   1.000
_cell.angle_alpha   90.00
_cell.angle_beta   90.00
_cell.angle_gamma   90.00
#
_symmetry.space_group_name_H-M   'P 1'
#
loop_
_entity.id
_entity.type
_entity.pdbx_description
1 polymer ?
#
loop_
_entity_poly.entity_id
_entity_poly.type
_entity_poly.pdbx_seq_one_letter_code
_entity_poly.pdbx_strand_id
1 'polypeptide(L)'
;MLFTAPTPTDRDLAFLEEISEYRSRLRWQLHEPKRWTGSLRRLSFARNIQGSNSIEGFVAGLDDAAAVVARQDPISLDEATRQALVGYREAMTYVLQMSDDDDFNY
;
A
#
# COMPACT_ATOMS: atom_id res chain seq x y z
N MET A 1 24.47 -10.65 -1.52
CA MET A 1 23.17 -10.31 -0.90
C MET A 1 22.86 -11.35 0.16
N LEU A 2 22.41 -10.94 1.35
CA LEU A 2 22.07 -11.87 2.46
C LEU A 2 20.76 -12.64 2.24
N PHE A 3 19.97 -12.23 1.25
CA PHE A 3 18.76 -12.90 0.80
C PHE A 3 18.90 -13.24 -0.68
N THR A 4 18.59 -14.48 -1.04
CA THR A 4 18.47 -14.94 -2.42
C THR A 4 17.01 -15.26 -2.68
N ALA A 5 16.42 -14.66 -3.72
CA ALA A 5 15.07 -14.99 -4.11
C ALA A 5 14.99 -16.47 -4.53
N PRO A 6 13.99 -17.23 -4.06
CA PRO A 6 13.82 -18.62 -4.46
C PRO A 6 13.48 -18.71 -5.96
N THR A 7 13.90 -19.80 -6.61
CA THR A 7 13.49 -20.09 -7.98
C THR A 7 11.98 -20.32 -8.03
N PRO A 8 11.22 -19.64 -8.91
CA PRO A 8 9.79 -19.87 -9.04
C PRO A 8 9.48 -21.32 -9.42
N THR A 9 8.43 -21.88 -8.84
CA THR A 9 7.87 -23.16 -9.26
C THR A 9 6.97 -22.99 -10.48
N ASP A 10 6.63 -24.09 -11.16
CA ASP A 10 5.66 -24.06 -12.27
C ASP A 10 4.30 -23.49 -11.83
N ARG A 11 3.92 -23.71 -10.57
CA ARG A 11 2.69 -23.15 -9.99
C ARG A 11 2.79 -21.63 -9.84
N ASP A 12 3.93 -21.11 -9.41
CA ASP A 12 4.14 -19.66 -9.29
C ASP A 12 4.09 -19.00 -10.68
N LEU A 13 4.70 -19.63 -11.68
CA LEU A 13 4.66 -19.17 -13.07
C LEU A 13 3.23 -19.17 -13.63
N ALA A 14 2.46 -20.22 -13.37
CA ALA A 14 1.05 -20.30 -13.79
C ALA A 14 0.20 -19.19 -13.14
N PHE A 15 0.42 -18.90 -11.85
CA PHE A 15 -0.27 -17.78 -11.19
C PHE A 15 0.13 -16.42 -11.77
N LEU A 16 1.41 -16.20 -12.08
CA LEU A 16 1.86 -14.96 -12.72
C LEU A 16 1.22 -14.77 -14.10
N GLU A 17 1.06 -15.86 -14.85
CA GLU A 17 0.36 -15.85 -16.13
C GLU A 17 -1.13 -15.48 -15.94
N GLU A 18 -1.80 -16.06 -14.96
CA GLU A 18 -3.20 -15.75 -14.63
C GLU A 18 -3.37 -14.26 -14.25
N ILE A 19 -2.49 -13.72 -13.41
CA ILE A 19 -2.48 -12.29 -13.05
C ILE A 19 -2.29 -11.42 -14.28
N SER A 20 -1.37 -11.80 -15.18
CA SER A 20 -1.14 -11.09 -16.44
C SER A 20 -2.37 -11.10 -17.34
N GLU A 21 -3.09 -12.23 -17.41
CA GLU A 21 -4.34 -12.36 -18.15
C GLU A 21 -5.42 -11.45 -17.58
N TYR A 22 -5.63 -11.44 -16.26
CA TYR A 22 -6.57 -10.51 -15.62
C TYR A 22 -6.20 -9.06 -15.90
N ARG A 23 -4.91 -8.71 -15.78
CA ARG A 23 -4.43 -7.36 -16.10
C ARG A 23 -4.75 -6.99 -17.53
N SER A 24 -4.50 -7.90 -18.47
CA SER A 24 -4.81 -7.71 -19.89
C SER A 24 -6.31 -7.49 -20.13
N ARG A 25 -7.17 -8.33 -19.55
CA ARG A 25 -8.63 -8.26 -19.72
C ARG A 25 -9.23 -7.00 -19.10
N LEU A 26 -8.76 -6.65 -17.91
CA LEU A 26 -9.25 -5.49 -17.17
C LEU A 26 -8.61 -4.18 -17.62
N ARG A 27 -7.54 -4.21 -18.43
CA ARG A 27 -6.78 -3.01 -18.79
C ARG A 27 -7.65 -1.87 -19.28
N TRP A 28 -8.66 -2.16 -20.11
CA TRP A 28 -9.56 -1.16 -20.70
C TRP A 28 -10.58 -0.62 -19.71
N GLN A 29 -11.00 -1.41 -18.73
CA GLN A 29 -11.88 -0.98 -17.65
C GLN A 29 -11.11 -0.18 -16.58
N LEU A 30 -9.81 -0.45 -16.45
CA LEU A 30 -8.89 0.22 -15.52
C LEU A 30 -8.06 1.33 -16.19
N HIS A 31 -8.28 1.60 -17.49
CA HIS A 31 -7.48 2.54 -18.30
C HIS A 31 -7.86 4.02 -18.10
N GLU A 32 -8.95 4.31 -17.40
CA GLU A 32 -9.25 5.71 -17.07
C GLU A 32 -8.11 6.31 -16.24
N PRO A 33 -7.68 7.56 -16.48
CA PRO A 33 -6.52 8.12 -15.81
C PRO A 33 -6.77 8.10 -14.31
N LYS A 34 -6.02 7.25 -13.61
CA LYS A 34 -6.07 7.00 -12.17
C LYS A 34 -5.62 8.22 -11.39
N ARG A 35 -6.41 9.29 -11.41
CA ARG A 35 -6.32 10.33 -10.39
C ARG A 35 -7.44 10.08 -9.40
N TRP A 36 -7.27 9.03 -8.60
CA TRP A 36 -7.89 8.99 -7.28
C TRP A 36 -7.46 10.29 -6.62
N THR A 37 -8.36 11.28 -6.58
CA THR A 37 -8.08 12.61 -6.05
C THR A 37 -8.87 12.82 -4.78
N GLY A 38 -8.39 13.74 -3.95
CA GLY A 38 -9.05 14.12 -2.73
C GLY A 38 -9.37 12.92 -1.83
N SER A 39 -10.65 12.73 -1.54
CA SER A 39 -11.13 11.80 -0.51
C SER A 39 -10.93 10.32 -0.88
N LEU A 40 -11.08 9.95 -2.15
CA LEU A 40 -10.98 8.53 -2.54
C LEU A 40 -9.54 8.00 -2.41
N ARG A 41 -8.53 8.80 -2.78
CA ARG A 41 -7.12 8.45 -2.57
C ARG A 41 -6.78 8.37 -1.08
N ARG A 42 -7.23 9.34 -0.28
CA ARG A 42 -7.01 9.32 1.17
C ARG A 42 -7.63 8.09 1.83
N LEU A 43 -8.85 7.73 1.45
CA LEU A 43 -9.54 6.56 1.99
C LEU A 43 -8.87 5.25 1.56
N SER A 44 -8.45 5.14 0.29
CA SER A 44 -7.68 3.97 -0.16
C SER A 44 -6.36 3.85 0.60
N PHE A 45 -5.67 4.97 0.84
CA PHE A 45 -4.42 4.97 1.58
C PHE A 45 -4.62 4.62 3.06
N ALA A 46 -5.70 5.12 3.68
CA ALA A 46 -6.08 4.75 5.04
C ALA A 46 -6.37 3.26 5.18
N ARG A 47 -7.05 2.64 4.20
CA ARG A 47 -7.27 1.19 4.17
C ARG A 47 -5.97 0.40 4.04
N ASN A 48 -5.01 0.88 3.25
CA ASN A 48 -3.70 0.23 3.14
C ASN A 48 -2.94 0.33 4.47
N ILE A 49 -2.91 1.50 5.11
CA ILE A 49 -2.33 1.69 6.45
C ILE A 49 -2.97 0.73 7.44
N GLN A 50 -4.30 0.69 7.52
CA GLN A 50 -5.04 -0.17 8.43
C GLN A 50 -4.74 -1.66 8.17
N GLY A 51 -4.87 -2.08 6.92
CA GLY A 51 -4.73 -3.48 6.51
C GLY A 51 -3.32 -3.99 6.74
N SER A 52 -2.30 -3.24 6.31
CA SER A 52 -0.91 -3.63 6.51
C SER A 52 -0.58 -3.73 7.99
N ASN A 53 -0.72 -2.66 8.78
CA ASN A 53 -0.35 -2.66 10.20
C ASN A 53 -1.07 -3.73 11.03
N SER A 54 -2.29 -4.12 10.63
CA SER A 54 -3.03 -5.20 11.30
C SER A 54 -2.37 -6.57 11.17
N ILE A 55 -1.56 -6.81 10.13
CA ILE A 55 -0.79 -8.05 9.94
C ILE A 55 0.23 -8.21 11.06
N GLU A 56 0.83 -7.11 11.51
CA GLU A 56 1.79 -7.06 12.62
C GLU A 56 1.11 -6.90 13.99
N GLY A 57 -0.22 -6.85 14.04
CA GLY A 57 -1.01 -6.77 15.28
C GLY A 57 -1.36 -5.36 15.74
N PHE A 58 -1.02 -4.32 14.96
CA PHE A 58 -1.39 -2.94 15.24
C PHE A 58 -2.77 -2.63 14.65
N VAL A 59 -3.81 -2.84 15.45
CA VAL A 59 -5.20 -2.71 15.02
C VAL A 59 -5.69 -1.28 15.25
N ALA A 60 -6.24 -0.67 14.19
CA ALA A 60 -6.85 0.66 14.24
C ALA A 60 -8.18 0.67 13.50
N GLY A 61 -9.09 1.55 13.94
CA GLY A 61 -10.27 1.90 13.16
C GLY A 61 -9.89 2.60 11.86
N LEU A 62 -10.79 2.54 10.86
CA LEU A 62 -10.56 3.24 9.59
C LEU A 62 -10.49 4.76 9.78
N ASP A 63 -11.24 5.31 10.74
CA ASP A 63 -11.23 6.74 11.05
C ASP A 63 -9.90 7.19 11.66
N ASP A 64 -9.29 6.39 12.54
CA ASP A 64 -7.95 6.66 13.09
C ASP A 64 -6.88 6.57 11.98
N ALA A 65 -6.96 5.55 11.12
CA ALA A 65 -6.06 5.46 9.96
C ALA A 65 -6.24 6.65 9.00
N ALA A 66 -7.47 7.14 8.81
CA ALA A 66 -7.74 8.32 8.02
C ALA A 66 -7.21 9.61 8.67
N ALA A 67 -7.29 9.73 10.00
CA ALA A 67 -6.67 10.82 10.75
C ALA A 67 -5.14 10.82 10.55
N VAL A 68 -4.50 9.65 10.63
CA VAL A 68 -3.07 9.50 10.35
C VAL A 68 -2.73 9.93 8.92
N VAL A 69 -3.50 9.54 7.91
CA VAL A 69 -3.33 10.03 6.52
C VAL A 69 -3.43 11.56 6.45
N ALA A 70 -4.38 12.14 7.17
CA ALA A 70 -4.61 13.59 7.22
C ALA A 70 -3.58 14.35 8.07
N ARG A 71 -2.61 13.66 8.69
CA ARG A 71 -1.67 14.22 9.68
C ARG A 71 -2.38 14.88 10.86
N GLN A 72 -3.50 14.30 11.26
CA GLN A 72 -4.26 14.65 12.45
C GLN A 72 -4.00 13.60 13.54
N ASP A 73 -4.19 13.99 14.79
CA ASP A 73 -4.06 13.07 15.91
C ASP A 73 -5.25 12.10 15.94
N PRO A 74 -4.99 10.78 15.96
CA PRO A 74 -6.04 9.77 16.14
C PRO A 74 -6.56 9.78 17.59
N ILE A 75 -7.82 9.42 17.78
CA ILE A 75 -8.52 9.61 19.06
C ILE A 75 -8.33 8.39 19.98
N SER A 76 -8.22 7.19 19.41
CA SER A 76 -8.39 5.94 20.15
C SER A 76 -7.17 5.00 20.12
N LEU A 77 -6.01 5.49 19.71
CA LEU A 77 -4.80 4.67 19.57
C LEU A 77 -3.86 4.82 20.76
N ASP A 78 -3.30 3.71 21.21
CA ASP A 78 -2.11 3.74 22.05
C ASP A 78 -0.89 4.26 21.25
N GLU A 79 0.15 4.66 21.97
CA GLU A 79 1.32 5.28 21.36
C GLU A 79 2.05 4.33 20.38
N ALA A 80 2.15 3.04 20.68
CA ALA A 80 2.87 2.10 19.81
C ALA A 80 2.11 1.90 18.49
N THR A 81 0.80 1.70 18.55
CA THR A 81 -0.07 1.59 17.37
C THR A 81 -0.05 2.89 16.55
N ARG A 82 -0.12 4.06 17.21
CA ARG A 82 -0.03 5.36 16.54
C ARG A 82 1.29 5.50 15.77
N GLN A 83 2.41 5.17 16.40
CA GLN A 83 3.74 5.24 15.78
C GLN A 83 3.87 4.26 14.60
N ALA A 84 3.33 3.04 14.72
CA ALA A 84 3.35 2.07 13.63
C ALA A 84 2.60 2.59 12.39
N LEU A 85 1.39 3.13 12.58
CA LEU A 85 0.59 3.71 11.50
C LEU A 85 1.28 4.91 10.85
N VAL A 86 1.89 5.79 11.66
CA VAL A 86 2.67 6.95 11.18
C VAL A 86 3.90 6.49 10.37
N GLY A 87 4.64 5.51 10.88
CA GLY A 87 5.82 4.97 10.21
C GLY A 87 5.47 4.34 8.87
N TYR A 88 4.38 3.56 8.80
CA TYR A 88 3.89 3.01 7.52
C TYR A 88 3.52 4.13 6.54
N ARG A 89 2.78 5.16 6.99
CA ARG A 89 2.41 6.30 6.15
C ARG A 89 3.65 6.96 5.55
N GLU A 90 4.67 7.18 6.35
CA GLU A 90 5.92 7.83 5.92
C GLU A 90 6.71 6.96 4.94
N ALA A 91 6.88 5.68 5.25
CA ALA A 91 7.53 4.72 4.37
C ALA A 91 6.83 4.62 3.00
N MET A 92 5.50 4.51 2.98
CA MET A 92 4.76 4.43 1.72
C MET A 92 4.70 5.76 0.98
N THR A 93 4.70 6.89 1.68
CA THR A 93 4.83 8.20 1.04
C THR A 93 6.16 8.29 0.30
N TYR A 94 7.25 7.85 0.94
CA TYR A 94 8.57 7.79 0.32
C TYR A 94 8.60 6.86 -0.90
N VAL A 95 8.10 5.61 -0.76
CA VAL A 95 8.05 4.65 -1.87
C VAL A 95 7.27 5.21 -3.08
N LEU A 96 6.12 5.86 -2.83
CA LEU A 96 5.32 6.46 -3.90
C LEU A 96 5.98 7.69 -4.54
N GLN A 97 6.81 8.43 -3.79
CA GLN A 97 7.58 9.54 -4.35
C GLN A 97 8.73 9.01 -5.21
N MET A 98 9.44 7.99 -4.74
CA MET A 98 10.54 7.36 -5.48
C MET A 98 10.05 6.66 -6.75
N SER A 99 8.83 6.13 -6.78
CA SER A 99 8.29 5.48 -7.99
C SER A 99 8.04 6.45 -9.14
N ASP A 100 7.90 7.74 -8.85
CA ASP A 100 7.73 8.81 -9.83
C ASP A 100 9.06 9.53 -10.14
N ASP A 101 10.19 9.11 -9.54
CA ASP A 101 11.51 9.69 -9.75
C ASP A 101 12.25 9.00 -10.91
N ASP A 102 12.56 9.76 -11.96
CA ASP A 102 13.21 9.27 -13.18
C ASP A 102 14.62 8.70 -12.94
N ASP A 103 15.29 9.11 -11.85
CA ASP A 103 16.63 8.64 -11.49
C ASP A 103 16.62 7.38 -10.57
N PHE A 104 15.43 6.91 -10.15
CA PHE A 104 15.32 5.74 -9.29
C PHE A 104 15.65 4.44 -10.05
N ASN A 105 16.68 3.72 -9.58
CA ASN A 105 17.14 2.45 -10.14
C ASN A 105 17.17 1.38 -9.02
N TYR A 106 16.65 0.17 -9.29
CA TYR A 106 16.55 -0.97 -8.35
C TYR A 106 17.57 -2.08 -8.66
#